data_AF-A0AA96R054-F1
#
_entry.id   AF-A0AA96R054-F1
#
_cell.length_a   1.000
_cell.length_b   1.000
_cell.length_c   1.000
_cell.angle_alpha   90.00
_cell.angle_beta   90.00
_cell.angle_gamma   90.00
#
_symmetry.space_group_name_H-M   'P 1'
#
loop_
_entity.id
_entity.type
_entity.pdbx_description
1 polymer ?
#
loop_
_entity_poly.entity_id
_entity_poly.type
_entity_poly.pdbx_seq_one_letter_code
_entity_poly.pdbx_strand_id
1 'polypeptide(L)'
;MSRHVLEPGPGTAIDVFDRDTPPALTVDPGDTVVVRSLDAGGRLERQRTPGEERPRMFQERRGHCLTGPIAVRGAEPGQVLAVHVVSLRPDDWGWTDAAGKDNALTRRLGLADQPPTWLLWDIDADAGTATNQLGHTVRTAPFLGVMGVPPPEPGPHSTIPPRTVGAGNMDCRELTAGSTLYLPITVPDALLHLGDGHAAQGDGEVAGTAIECPMTTEVVLDLLTDPPIPGVHAVTPTGRITFGFDPDLDIAMADALDAMLCWMQDLYKLEKGSALALASSVVDLRITQVANVTWGVHAVLAHDAVRITGT
;
A
#
# COMPACT_ATOMS: atom_id res chain seq x y z
N MET A 1 14.91 21.89 0.62
CA MET A 1 13.99 20.94 1.25
C MET A 1 13.03 21.73 2.11
N SER A 2 11.80 21.83 1.63
CA SER A 2 10.66 22.42 2.33
C SER A 2 9.83 21.32 2.99
N ARG A 3 9.01 21.73 3.95
CA ARG A 3 8.03 20.86 4.61
C ARG A 3 6.63 21.34 4.30
N HIS A 4 5.77 20.43 3.86
CA HIS A 4 4.38 20.68 3.51
C HIS A 4 3.44 19.85 4.38
N VAL A 5 2.20 20.32 4.54
CA VAL A 5 1.13 19.60 5.24
C VAL A 5 -0.08 19.55 4.31
N LEU A 6 -0.68 18.38 4.16
CA LEU A 6 -1.88 18.15 3.36
C LEU A 6 -2.94 17.45 4.22
N GLU A 7 -4.03 18.17 4.46
CA GLU A 7 -5.18 17.69 5.23
C GLU A 7 -6.25 17.12 4.28
N PRO A 8 -7.04 16.11 4.70
CA PRO A 8 -8.10 15.55 3.87
C PRO A 8 -9.33 16.48 3.89
N GLY A 9 -9.88 16.79 2.73
CA GLY A 9 -10.98 17.74 2.55
C GLY A 9 -11.60 17.66 1.15
N PRO A 10 -12.72 18.36 0.88
CA PRO A 10 -13.45 18.26 -0.39
C PRO A 10 -12.65 18.60 -1.68
N GLY A 11 -11.48 19.22 -1.57
CA GLY A 11 -10.58 19.50 -2.70
C GLY A 11 -9.23 18.79 -2.64
N THR A 12 -9.02 17.97 -1.61
CA THR A 12 -7.75 17.27 -1.36
C THR A 12 -7.96 15.78 -1.11
N ALA A 13 -9.20 15.34 -0.96
CA ALA A 13 -9.61 13.95 -0.90
C ALA A 13 -10.20 13.52 -2.25
N ILE A 14 -9.94 12.28 -2.64
CA ILE A 14 -10.43 11.63 -3.86
C ILE A 14 -10.84 10.18 -3.56
N ASP A 15 -11.68 9.61 -4.42
CA ASP A 15 -12.10 8.20 -4.33
C ASP A 15 -11.91 7.40 -5.63
N VAL A 16 -11.20 7.99 -6.60
CA VAL A 16 -10.82 7.40 -7.90
C VAL A 16 -9.48 7.97 -8.35
N PHE A 17 -8.68 7.19 -9.05
CA PHE A 17 -7.51 7.70 -9.76
C PHE A 17 -7.94 8.35 -11.07
N ASP A 18 -7.50 9.58 -11.33
CA ASP A 18 -7.74 10.23 -12.62
C ASP A 18 -6.57 11.18 -12.92
N ARG A 19 -5.95 11.00 -14.10
CA ARG A 19 -4.81 11.78 -14.59
C ARG A 19 -5.11 13.26 -14.81
N ASP A 20 -6.39 13.62 -14.93
CA ASP A 20 -6.82 14.99 -15.18
C ASP A 20 -7.29 15.68 -13.88
N THR A 21 -7.18 15.01 -12.72
CA THR A 21 -7.46 15.62 -11.41
C THR A 21 -6.43 16.70 -11.09
N PRO A 22 -6.84 17.95 -10.80
CA PRO A 22 -5.91 19.00 -10.43
C PRO A 22 -5.12 18.63 -9.16
N PRO A 23 -3.82 18.93 -9.09
CA PRO A 23 -3.03 18.64 -7.90
C PRO A 23 -3.53 19.44 -6.70
N ALA A 24 -3.71 18.75 -5.58
CA ALA A 24 -4.03 19.36 -4.28
C ALA A 24 -2.81 20.06 -3.67
N LEU A 25 -1.61 19.59 -4.00
CA LEU A 25 -0.33 20.13 -3.57
C LEU A 25 0.71 19.91 -4.67
N THR A 26 1.64 20.83 -4.84
CA THR A 26 2.80 20.68 -5.73
C THR A 26 4.10 20.90 -4.95
N VAL A 27 5.01 19.93 -5.00
CA VAL A 27 6.28 19.94 -4.25
C VAL A 27 7.48 19.77 -5.17
N ASP A 28 8.66 20.15 -4.70
CA ASP A 28 9.93 19.84 -5.38
C ASP A 28 10.46 18.47 -4.93
N PRO A 29 11.20 17.74 -5.78
CA PRO A 29 11.94 16.55 -5.35
C PRO A 29 12.83 16.86 -4.12
N GLY A 30 12.84 15.95 -3.15
CA GLY A 30 13.49 16.07 -1.85
C GLY A 30 12.68 16.79 -0.78
N ASP A 31 11.48 17.32 -1.10
CA ASP A 31 10.60 17.91 -0.09
C ASP A 31 9.93 16.86 0.79
N THR A 32 9.62 17.25 2.03
CA THR A 32 8.85 16.43 2.98
C THR A 32 7.38 16.83 2.95
N VAL A 33 6.48 15.86 2.91
CA VAL A 33 5.04 16.06 3.00
C VAL A 33 4.48 15.27 4.18
N VAL A 34 3.77 15.95 5.08
CA VAL A 34 2.89 15.29 6.05
C VAL A 34 1.49 15.26 5.48
N VAL A 35 0.95 14.07 5.33
CA VAL A 35 -0.38 13.83 4.79
C VAL A 35 -1.22 13.23 5.89
N ARG A 36 -2.36 13.85 6.20
CA ARG A 36 -3.39 13.21 7.02
C ARG A 36 -4.41 12.59 6.08
N SER A 37 -4.70 11.31 6.26
CA SER A 37 -5.75 10.58 5.55
C SER A 37 -6.85 10.15 6.50
N LEU A 38 -8.08 10.09 6.00
CA LEU A 38 -9.18 9.39 6.67
C LEU A 38 -8.98 7.87 6.55
N ASP A 39 -9.84 7.08 7.20
CA ASP A 39 -9.90 5.64 6.94
C ASP A 39 -10.27 5.35 5.48
N ALA A 40 -10.05 4.12 5.02
CA ALA A 40 -10.43 3.61 3.70
C ALA A 40 -11.82 4.07 3.23
N GLY A 41 -12.79 4.07 4.15
CA GLY A 41 -14.17 4.42 3.88
C GLY A 41 -14.50 5.92 3.96
N GLY A 42 -13.52 6.76 4.27
CA GLY A 42 -13.64 8.21 4.35
C GLY A 42 -14.54 8.70 5.49
N ARG A 43 -14.69 7.96 6.59
CA ARG A 43 -15.56 8.38 7.71
C ARG A 43 -14.93 9.57 8.42
N LEU A 44 -15.77 10.54 8.75
CA LEU A 44 -15.37 11.76 9.46
C LEU A 44 -15.32 11.57 10.97
N GLU A 45 -15.91 10.48 11.47
CA GLU A 45 -15.97 10.16 12.89
C GLU A 45 -16.03 8.65 13.12
N ARG A 46 -15.44 8.22 14.26
CA ARG A 46 -15.40 6.80 14.64
C ARG A 46 -16.80 6.21 14.82
N GLN A 47 -16.95 4.93 14.48
CA GLN A 47 -18.14 4.15 14.84
C GLN A 47 -18.17 3.91 16.36
N ARG A 48 -19.38 3.90 16.94
CA ARG A 48 -19.67 3.64 18.36
C ARG A 48 -20.27 2.27 18.57
N THR A 49 -20.97 1.75 17.56
CA THR A 49 -21.44 0.36 17.52
C THR A 49 -21.00 -0.33 16.23
N PRO A 50 -20.71 -1.65 16.26
CA PRO A 50 -20.34 -2.41 15.08
C PRO A 50 -21.33 -2.20 13.91
N GLY A 51 -20.84 -1.79 12.74
CA GLY A 51 -21.66 -1.55 11.56
C GLY A 51 -22.47 -0.24 11.55
N GLU A 52 -22.25 0.68 12.50
CA GLU A 52 -22.93 1.98 12.52
C GLU A 52 -22.57 2.82 11.29
N GLU A 53 -23.58 3.39 10.61
CA GLU A 53 -23.35 4.38 9.56
C GLU A 53 -22.89 5.71 10.15
N ARG A 54 -21.86 6.30 9.55
CA ARG A 54 -21.27 7.58 9.96
C ARG A 54 -21.13 8.50 8.77
N PRO A 55 -21.14 9.83 8.96
CA PRO A 55 -20.82 10.79 7.90
C PRO A 55 -19.48 10.45 7.24
N ARG A 56 -19.44 10.55 5.92
CA ARG A 56 -18.25 10.28 5.10
C ARG A 56 -17.93 11.48 4.22
N MET A 57 -16.67 11.57 3.81
CA MET A 57 -16.21 12.54 2.80
C MET A 57 -17.01 12.41 1.49
N PHE A 58 -17.24 11.17 1.06
CA PHE A 58 -18.03 10.83 -0.12
C PHE A 58 -19.29 10.07 0.30
N GLN A 59 -20.46 10.57 -0.08
CA GLN A 59 -21.72 9.87 0.18
C GLN A 59 -21.86 8.62 -0.69
N GLU A 60 -21.52 8.74 -1.98
CA GLU A 60 -21.43 7.61 -2.90
C GLU A 60 -19.95 7.31 -3.14
N ARG A 61 -19.48 6.19 -2.60
CA ARG A 61 -18.08 5.81 -2.64
C ARG A 61 -17.77 4.96 -3.88
N ARG A 62 -16.78 5.37 -4.68
CA ARG A 62 -16.30 4.63 -5.87
C ARG A 62 -15.01 3.85 -5.62
N GLY A 63 -14.31 4.16 -4.55
CA GLY A 63 -13.02 3.55 -4.15
C GLY A 63 -12.63 3.87 -2.71
N HIS A 64 -11.33 3.88 -2.43
CA HIS A 64 -10.76 4.29 -1.15
C HIS A 64 -10.79 5.81 -1.02
N CYS A 65 -11.06 6.35 0.16
CA CYS A 65 -10.88 7.78 0.41
C CYS A 65 -9.39 8.09 0.60
N LEU A 66 -8.76 8.62 -0.44
CA LEU A 66 -7.33 8.94 -0.46
C LEU A 66 -7.12 10.44 -0.38
N THR A 67 -5.92 10.85 0.02
CA THR A 67 -5.50 12.26 0.06
C THR A 67 -4.47 12.52 -1.05
N GLY A 68 -4.68 13.57 -1.84
CA GLY A 68 -3.93 13.89 -3.05
C GLY A 68 -4.82 14.46 -4.16
N PRO A 69 -4.33 14.52 -5.42
CA PRO A 69 -2.98 14.14 -5.83
C PRO A 69 -1.92 15.16 -5.39
N ILE A 70 -0.73 14.66 -5.07
CA ILE A 70 0.48 15.44 -4.85
C ILE A 70 1.29 15.42 -6.14
N ALA A 71 1.44 16.57 -6.78
CA ALA A 71 2.31 16.75 -7.93
C ALA A 71 3.78 16.92 -7.47
N VAL A 72 4.70 16.24 -8.15
CA VAL A 72 6.15 16.39 -7.96
C VAL A 72 6.71 17.09 -9.20
N ARG A 73 7.25 18.30 -9.03
CA ARG A 73 7.71 19.11 -10.17
C ARG A 73 8.79 18.40 -10.97
N GLY A 74 8.59 18.34 -12.28
CA GLY A 74 9.55 17.76 -13.22
C GLY A 74 9.52 16.23 -13.28
N ALA A 75 8.54 15.58 -12.64
CA ALA A 75 8.31 14.16 -12.81
C ALA A 75 7.70 13.87 -14.19
N GLU A 76 8.32 12.97 -14.95
CA GLU A 76 7.90 12.58 -16.29
C GLU A 76 7.77 11.05 -16.42
N PRO A 77 6.85 10.55 -17.27
CA PRO A 77 6.79 9.12 -17.58
C PRO A 77 8.14 8.56 -18.04
N GLY A 78 8.51 7.39 -17.51
CA GLY A 78 9.82 6.77 -17.70
C GLY A 78 10.81 7.02 -16.57
N GLN A 79 10.55 8.00 -15.70
CA GLN A 79 11.21 8.13 -14.40
C GLN A 79 10.52 7.27 -13.34
N VAL A 80 11.14 7.21 -12.16
CA VAL A 80 10.60 6.55 -10.97
C VAL A 80 10.46 7.56 -9.85
N LEU A 81 9.29 7.58 -9.21
CA LEU A 81 9.06 8.30 -7.97
C LEU A 81 9.50 7.41 -6.80
N ALA A 82 10.47 7.88 -6.01
CA ALA A 82 10.78 7.29 -4.71
C ALA A 82 9.95 7.95 -3.62
N VAL A 83 9.15 7.14 -2.93
CA VAL A 83 8.36 7.53 -1.76
C VAL A 83 9.08 6.98 -0.54
N HIS A 84 9.84 7.85 0.14
CA HIS A 84 10.51 7.51 1.39
C HIS A 84 9.53 7.69 2.54
N VAL A 85 9.11 6.60 3.16
CA VAL A 85 8.19 6.60 4.30
C VAL A 85 8.97 6.91 5.57
N VAL A 86 8.81 8.12 6.10
CA VAL A 86 9.55 8.59 7.29
C VAL A 86 8.84 8.17 8.56
N SER A 87 7.54 8.43 8.66
CA SER A 87 6.73 8.06 9.83
C SER A 87 5.29 7.77 9.43
N LEU A 88 4.65 6.88 10.20
CA LEU A 88 3.26 6.45 10.04
C LEU A 88 2.64 6.41 11.43
N ARG A 89 1.66 7.26 11.69
CA ARG A 89 0.98 7.31 12.98
C ARG A 89 -0.52 7.14 12.79
N PRO A 90 -1.11 6.00 13.19
CA PRO A 90 -2.54 5.83 13.16
C PRO A 90 -3.21 6.76 14.19
N ASP A 91 -4.45 7.14 13.93
CA ASP A 91 -5.33 7.74 14.92
C ASP A 91 -5.75 6.69 15.98
N ASP A 92 -6.55 7.11 16.96
CA ASP A 92 -6.91 6.31 18.14
C ASP A 92 -8.06 5.30 17.91
N TRP A 93 -8.54 5.17 16.68
CA TRP A 93 -9.64 4.26 16.33
C TRP A 93 -9.45 3.60 14.98
N GLY A 94 -9.97 2.38 14.87
CA GLY A 94 -10.05 1.68 13.60
C GLY A 94 -11.20 0.68 13.55
N TRP A 95 -11.35 0.03 12.41
CA TRP A 95 -12.39 -0.96 12.17
C TRP A 95 -11.89 -2.07 11.26
N THR A 96 -12.52 -3.23 11.38
CA THR A 96 -12.39 -4.32 10.42
C THR A 96 -13.80 -4.77 10.09
N ASP A 97 -14.10 -4.95 8.81
CA ASP A 97 -15.29 -5.66 8.38
C ASP A 97 -14.93 -7.00 7.74
N ALA A 98 -15.84 -7.96 7.83
CA ALA A 98 -15.64 -9.29 7.29
C ALA A 98 -16.96 -9.83 6.76
N ALA A 99 -16.86 -10.75 5.79
CA ALA A 99 -18.02 -11.41 5.18
C ALA A 99 -19.04 -10.43 4.56
N GLY A 100 -18.61 -9.22 4.15
CA GLY A 100 -19.47 -8.25 3.47
C GLY A 100 -19.80 -8.59 2.02
N LYS A 101 -19.06 -9.53 1.41
CA LYS A 101 -19.18 -9.93 0.00
C LYS A 101 -19.35 -11.45 -0.11
N ASP A 102 -20.34 -11.88 -0.90
CA ASP A 102 -20.46 -13.27 -1.31
C ASP A 102 -19.48 -13.57 -2.46
N ASN A 103 -18.45 -14.38 -2.18
CA ASN A 103 -17.41 -14.76 -3.12
C ASN A 103 -16.92 -16.20 -2.87
N ALA A 104 -16.00 -16.68 -3.71
CA ALA A 104 -15.49 -18.05 -3.61
C ALA A 104 -14.86 -18.37 -2.24
N LEU A 105 -14.14 -17.41 -1.65
CA LEU A 105 -13.49 -17.56 -0.34
C LEU A 105 -14.54 -17.58 0.77
N THR A 106 -15.45 -16.61 0.82
CA THR A 106 -16.49 -16.56 1.87
C THR A 106 -17.43 -17.77 1.79
N ARG A 107 -17.76 -18.28 0.60
CA ARG A 107 -18.47 -19.56 0.43
C ARG A 107 -17.66 -20.73 0.95
N ARG A 108 -16.36 -20.82 0.62
CA ARG A 108 -15.48 -21.90 1.07
C ARG A 108 -15.35 -21.95 2.60
N LEU A 109 -15.40 -20.78 3.24
CA LEU A 109 -15.35 -20.63 4.69
C LEU A 109 -16.72 -20.77 5.39
N GLY A 110 -17.82 -20.92 4.65
CA GLY A 110 -19.18 -21.01 5.22
C GLY A 110 -19.73 -19.69 5.75
N LEU A 111 -19.27 -18.56 5.19
CA LEU A 111 -19.62 -17.20 5.60
C LEU A 111 -20.53 -16.46 4.60
N ALA A 112 -20.78 -17.03 3.41
CA ALA A 112 -21.52 -16.36 2.34
C ALA A 112 -22.96 -15.95 2.70
N ASP A 113 -23.64 -16.70 3.58
CA ASP A 113 -25.01 -16.44 3.99
C ASP A 113 -25.11 -15.65 5.33
N GLN A 114 -23.99 -15.16 5.85
CA GLN A 114 -23.94 -14.44 7.11
C GLN A 114 -23.96 -12.92 6.90
N PRO A 115 -24.55 -12.14 7.83
CA PRO A 115 -24.43 -10.69 7.78
C PRO A 115 -22.97 -10.26 7.96
N PRO A 116 -22.57 -9.08 7.42
CA PRO A 116 -21.24 -8.54 7.63
C PRO A 116 -20.92 -8.44 9.13
N THR A 117 -19.74 -8.89 9.52
CA THR A 117 -19.25 -8.81 10.91
C THR A 117 -18.27 -7.67 11.04
N TRP A 118 -18.30 -6.97 12.17
CA TRP A 118 -17.50 -5.78 12.41
C TRP A 118 -16.72 -5.89 13.72
N LEU A 119 -15.44 -5.55 13.67
CA LEU A 119 -14.62 -5.28 14.86
C LEU A 119 -14.32 -3.78 14.89
N LEU A 120 -14.53 -3.16 16.06
CA LEU A 120 -14.14 -1.79 16.32
C LEU A 120 -12.93 -1.82 17.24
N TRP A 121 -11.88 -1.10 16.86
CA TRP A 121 -10.58 -1.12 17.53
C TRP A 121 -10.31 0.22 18.20
N ASP A 122 -9.93 0.19 19.47
CA ASP A 122 -9.22 1.28 20.13
C ASP A 122 -7.72 1.08 19.88
N ILE A 123 -7.07 2.08 19.28
CA ILE A 123 -5.66 2.02 18.88
C ILE A 123 -4.84 2.87 19.84
N ASP A 124 -3.83 2.26 20.45
CA ASP A 124 -2.81 2.94 21.21
C ASP A 124 -1.52 2.98 20.36
N ALA A 125 -1.34 4.09 19.64
CA ALA A 125 -0.19 4.28 18.75
C ALA A 125 1.14 4.32 19.51
N ASP A 126 1.14 4.77 20.77
CA ASP A 126 2.36 4.89 21.57
C ASP A 126 2.75 3.55 22.18
N ALA A 127 1.77 2.73 22.58
CA ALA A 127 1.99 1.36 23.04
C ALA A 127 2.21 0.34 21.90
N GLY A 128 1.84 0.69 20.66
CA GLY A 128 1.94 -0.18 19.50
C GLY A 128 0.94 -1.35 19.54
N THR A 129 -0.29 -1.08 20.01
CA THR A 129 -1.33 -2.10 20.18
C THR A 129 -2.72 -1.59 19.78
N ALA A 130 -3.60 -2.50 19.41
CA ALA A 130 -5.01 -2.21 19.19
C ALA A 130 -5.88 -3.27 19.89
N THR A 131 -6.94 -2.83 20.57
CA THR A 131 -7.86 -3.71 21.30
C THR A 131 -9.27 -3.56 20.74
N ASN A 132 -9.92 -4.68 20.41
CA ASN A 132 -11.30 -4.64 19.92
C ASN A 132 -12.35 -4.69 21.02
N GLN A 133 -13.59 -4.40 20.66
CA GLN A 133 -14.75 -4.39 21.57
C GLN A 133 -15.05 -5.75 22.24
N LEU A 134 -14.41 -6.84 21.82
CA LEU A 134 -14.51 -8.17 22.41
C LEU A 134 -13.37 -8.46 23.41
N GLY A 135 -12.44 -7.52 23.62
CA GLY A 135 -11.32 -7.64 24.55
C GLY A 135 -10.07 -8.30 23.95
N HIS A 136 -10.02 -8.55 22.64
CA HIS A 136 -8.81 -9.09 22.01
C HIS A 136 -7.85 -7.96 21.63
N THR A 137 -6.58 -8.11 21.98
CA THR A 137 -5.53 -7.14 21.70
C THR A 137 -4.50 -7.71 20.71
N VAL A 138 -4.10 -6.91 19.74
CA VAL A 138 -3.07 -7.25 18.75
C VAL A 138 -1.96 -6.20 18.73
N ARG A 139 -0.78 -6.56 18.21
CA ARG A 139 0.30 -5.61 17.93
C ARG A 139 0.01 -4.85 16.64
N THR A 140 0.30 -3.55 16.63
CA THR A 140 0.22 -2.72 15.44
C THR A 140 1.57 -2.62 14.75
N ALA A 141 1.54 -2.56 13.43
CA ALA A 141 2.69 -2.25 12.58
C ALA A 141 2.15 -1.41 11.42
N PRO A 142 1.98 -0.08 11.64
CA PRO A 142 1.21 0.76 10.72
C PRO A 142 1.86 0.86 9.34
N PHE A 143 1.03 0.91 8.30
CA PHE A 143 1.41 1.17 6.91
C PHE A 143 0.21 1.68 6.11
N LEU A 144 0.43 2.13 4.87
CA LEU A 144 -0.64 2.51 3.95
C LEU A 144 -0.92 1.37 2.97
N GLY A 145 -2.18 0.97 2.84
CA GLY A 145 -2.65 0.04 1.81
C GLY A 145 -2.50 0.64 0.41
N VAL A 146 -2.81 1.94 0.28
CA VAL A 146 -2.71 2.69 -0.98
C VAL A 146 -1.59 3.72 -0.97
N MET A 147 -0.62 3.46 -1.85
CA MET A 147 0.32 4.46 -2.36
C MET A 147 0.43 4.29 -3.86
N GLY A 148 -0.02 5.27 -4.64
CA GLY A 148 -0.07 5.10 -6.08
C GLY A 148 -0.25 6.35 -6.92
N VAL A 149 0.04 6.21 -8.20
CA VAL A 149 -0.10 7.23 -9.24
C VAL A 149 -1.16 6.79 -10.25
N PRO A 150 -1.93 7.72 -10.85
CA PRO A 150 -3.02 7.37 -11.74
C PRO A 150 -2.50 6.73 -13.04
N PRO A 151 -3.26 5.83 -13.66
CA PRO A 151 -2.90 5.28 -14.96
C PRO A 151 -2.99 6.36 -16.06
N PRO A 152 -2.29 6.17 -17.21
CA PRO A 152 -2.26 7.17 -18.29
C PRO A 152 -3.57 7.25 -19.09
N GLU A 153 -4.43 6.24 -19.01
CA GLU A 153 -5.72 6.21 -19.69
C GLU A 153 -6.66 7.30 -19.11
N PRO A 154 -7.40 8.03 -19.97
CA PRO A 154 -8.27 9.12 -19.52
C PRO A 154 -9.47 8.63 -18.69
N GLY A 155 -9.96 9.50 -17.82
CA GLY A 155 -11.16 9.30 -17.00
C GLY A 155 -10.88 8.62 -15.65
N PRO A 156 -11.95 8.39 -14.86
CA PRO A 156 -11.82 7.86 -13.52
C PRO A 156 -11.54 6.36 -13.52
N HIS A 157 -10.55 5.95 -12.73
CA HIS A 157 -10.15 4.57 -12.50
C HIS A 157 -10.36 4.19 -11.04
N SER A 158 -10.82 2.95 -10.81
CA SER A 158 -10.95 2.44 -9.46
C SER A 158 -9.60 2.39 -8.75
N THR A 159 -9.60 2.77 -7.47
CA THR A 159 -8.48 2.61 -6.54
C THR A 159 -8.48 1.25 -5.85
N ILE A 160 -9.45 0.36 -6.14
CA ILE A 160 -9.58 -0.93 -5.46
C ILE A 160 -8.47 -1.91 -5.88
N PRO A 161 -8.24 -2.20 -7.17
CA PRO A 161 -7.19 -3.15 -7.52
C PRO A 161 -5.79 -2.51 -7.44
N PRO A 162 -4.76 -3.23 -6.97
CA PRO A 162 -3.38 -2.86 -7.26
C PRO A 162 -3.08 -2.96 -8.75
N ARG A 163 -2.02 -2.28 -9.18
CA ARG A 163 -1.55 -2.24 -10.56
C ARG A 163 -0.07 -2.55 -10.62
N THR A 164 0.34 -3.28 -11.65
CA THR A 164 1.76 -3.57 -11.94
C THR A 164 2.56 -2.31 -12.29
N VAL A 165 1.88 -1.27 -12.78
CA VAL A 165 2.44 0.06 -13.02
C VAL A 165 1.64 1.08 -12.22
N GLY A 166 2.33 1.96 -11.50
CA GLY A 166 1.73 2.98 -10.66
C GLY A 166 1.17 2.49 -9.31
N ALA A 167 1.28 1.19 -9.01
CA ALA A 167 0.88 0.56 -7.76
C ALA A 167 -0.59 0.80 -7.38
N GLY A 168 -0.88 1.51 -6.29
CA GLY A 168 -2.22 1.65 -5.74
C GLY A 168 -2.41 0.77 -4.51
N ASN A 169 -3.50 0.00 -4.46
CA ASN A 169 -3.92 -0.80 -3.30
C ASN A 169 -3.12 -2.10 -3.13
N MET A 170 -1.85 -1.95 -2.77
CA MET A 170 -0.93 -3.08 -2.65
C MET A 170 -1.18 -3.89 -1.39
N ASP A 171 -1.55 -3.22 -0.29
CA ASP A 171 -1.77 -3.83 1.03
C ASP A 171 -0.57 -4.62 1.55
N CYS A 172 0.63 -4.08 1.31
CA CYS A 172 1.87 -4.72 1.71
C CYS A 172 2.31 -4.26 3.10
N ARG A 173 2.05 -5.11 4.10
CA ARG A 173 2.41 -4.89 5.51
C ARG A 173 3.90 -4.65 5.80
N GLU A 174 4.78 -4.88 4.83
CA GLU A 174 6.22 -4.63 4.96
C GLU A 174 6.58 -3.16 4.68
N LEU A 175 5.69 -2.37 4.05
CA LEU A 175 5.89 -0.94 3.70
C LEU A 175 5.72 -0.01 4.90
N THR A 176 6.50 -0.26 5.95
CA THR A 176 6.50 0.47 7.22
C THR A 176 7.45 1.66 7.21
N ALA A 177 7.50 2.43 8.30
CA ALA A 177 8.45 3.53 8.46
C ALA A 177 9.91 3.06 8.23
N GLY A 178 10.67 3.87 7.47
CA GLY A 178 12.00 3.53 6.98
C GLY A 178 12.00 2.82 5.62
N SER A 179 10.83 2.49 5.06
CA SER A 179 10.74 1.93 3.71
C SER A 179 10.86 3.00 2.63
N THR A 180 11.41 2.61 1.49
CA THR A 180 11.31 3.38 0.25
C THR A 180 10.56 2.54 -0.77
N LEU A 181 9.44 3.07 -1.25
CA LEU A 181 8.67 2.49 -2.35
C LEU A 181 9.06 3.20 -3.65
N TYR A 182 9.36 2.42 -4.69
CA TYR A 182 9.73 2.91 -6.01
C TYR A 182 8.56 2.68 -6.97
N LEU A 183 8.00 3.78 -7.47
CA LEU A 183 6.82 3.80 -8.33
C LEU A 183 7.19 4.28 -9.73
N PRO A 184 7.07 3.44 -10.77
CA PRO A 184 7.17 3.91 -12.14
C PRO A 184 6.14 5.02 -12.42
N ILE A 185 6.61 6.15 -12.92
CA ILE A 185 5.75 7.29 -13.21
C ILE A 185 4.98 7.02 -14.52
N THR A 186 3.66 7.18 -14.45
CA THR A 186 2.71 6.91 -15.54
C THR A 186 2.22 8.18 -16.23
N VAL A 187 2.23 9.30 -15.52
CA VAL A 187 1.72 10.60 -15.98
C VAL A 187 2.67 11.74 -15.57
N PRO A 188 2.66 12.88 -16.27
CA PRO A 188 3.40 14.07 -15.84
C PRO A 188 3.05 14.47 -14.39
N ASP A 189 4.05 15.00 -13.69
CA ASP A 189 3.98 15.41 -12.28
C ASP A 189 3.70 14.26 -11.29
N ALA A 190 3.68 13.01 -11.76
CA ALA A 190 3.37 11.77 -11.04
C ALA A 190 1.94 11.69 -10.45
N LEU A 191 1.44 12.74 -9.79
CA LEU A 191 0.13 12.81 -9.16
C LEU A 191 -0.06 11.70 -8.09
N LEU A 192 0.82 11.68 -7.09
CA LEU A 192 0.82 10.68 -6.02
C LEU A 192 -0.41 10.82 -5.11
N HIS A 193 -1.03 9.70 -4.79
CA HIS A 193 -2.11 9.60 -3.80
C HIS A 193 -1.70 8.68 -2.66
N LEU A 194 -2.10 9.05 -1.45
CA LEU A 194 -1.79 8.33 -0.22
C LEU A 194 -3.05 8.17 0.62
N GLY A 195 -3.25 7.01 1.24
CA GLY A 195 -4.36 6.78 2.15
C GLY A 195 -4.51 5.30 2.45
N ASP A 196 -5.71 4.92 2.90
CA ASP A 196 -5.99 3.54 3.30
C ASP A 196 -5.09 3.08 4.45
N GLY A 197 -5.21 3.79 5.57
CA GLY A 197 -4.33 3.57 6.71
C GLY A 197 -4.65 2.27 7.43
N HIS A 198 -3.66 1.38 7.57
CA HIS A 198 -3.81 0.13 8.30
C HIS A 198 -2.97 0.16 9.57
N ALA A 199 -3.59 0.01 10.74
CA ALA A 199 -2.84 -0.10 11.99
C ALA A 199 -2.20 -1.50 12.15
N ALA A 200 -2.86 -2.53 11.64
CA ALA A 200 -2.33 -3.88 11.57
C ALA A 200 -2.99 -4.67 10.43
N GLN A 201 -2.19 -5.47 9.72
CA GLN A 201 -2.64 -6.42 8.73
C GLN A 201 -1.78 -7.69 8.78
N GLY A 202 -2.41 -8.84 8.54
CA GLY A 202 -1.72 -10.08 8.23
C GLY A 202 -1.52 -10.25 6.72
N ASP A 203 -0.61 -11.14 6.33
CA ASP A 203 -0.46 -11.54 4.92
C ASP A 203 -1.79 -12.08 4.38
N GLY A 204 -2.20 -11.56 3.23
CA GLY A 204 -3.43 -11.95 2.54
C GLY A 204 -4.65 -11.09 2.85
N GLU A 205 -4.64 -10.25 3.90
CA GLU A 205 -5.78 -9.38 4.24
C GLU A 205 -7.11 -10.18 4.25
N VAL A 206 -7.11 -11.32 4.94
CA VAL A 206 -8.04 -12.43 4.66
C VAL A 206 -9.53 -12.12 4.88
N ALA A 207 -9.85 -11.07 5.63
CA ALA A 207 -11.22 -10.63 5.85
C ALA A 207 -11.75 -9.71 4.72
N GLY A 208 -10.84 -9.16 3.91
CA GLY A 208 -11.10 -8.14 2.91
C GLY A 208 -10.83 -6.71 3.38
N THR A 209 -10.56 -6.52 4.68
CA THR A 209 -10.06 -5.27 5.28
C THR A 209 -9.06 -5.56 6.39
N ALA A 210 -8.24 -4.58 6.72
CA ALA A 210 -7.28 -4.61 7.83
C ALA A 210 -7.90 -4.06 9.13
N ILE A 211 -7.06 -3.57 10.05
CA ILE A 211 -7.51 -2.55 11.02
C ILE A 211 -7.43 -1.20 10.30
N GLU A 212 -8.50 -0.86 9.59
CA GLU A 212 -8.66 0.38 8.84
C GLU A 212 -8.76 1.57 9.79
N CYS A 213 -7.95 2.59 9.57
CA CYS A 213 -7.87 3.76 10.44
C CYS A 213 -7.45 5.03 9.68
N PRO A 214 -7.82 6.22 10.18
CA PRO A 214 -7.16 7.45 9.78
C PRO A 214 -5.67 7.41 10.17
N MET A 215 -4.84 8.06 9.39
CA MET A 215 -3.38 8.01 9.53
C MET A 215 -2.77 9.37 9.26
N THR A 216 -1.75 9.72 10.04
CA THR A 216 -0.81 10.79 9.71
C THR A 216 0.48 10.17 9.19
N THR A 217 0.80 10.44 7.93
CA THR A 217 1.93 9.86 7.21
C THR A 217 2.91 10.97 6.83
N GLU A 218 4.19 10.75 7.10
CA GLU A 218 5.26 11.63 6.64
C GLU A 218 6.07 10.93 5.56
N VAL A 219 6.19 11.58 4.40
CA VAL A 219 6.98 11.08 3.28
C VAL A 219 7.98 12.12 2.78
N VAL A 220 9.10 11.66 2.23
CA VAL A 220 9.96 12.46 1.35
C VAL A 220 9.82 11.91 -0.07
N LEU A 221 9.61 12.80 -1.04
CA LEU A 221 9.38 12.43 -2.44
C LEU A 221 10.60 12.80 -3.28
N ASP A 222 11.18 11.85 -3.99
CA ASP A 222 12.33 12.08 -4.87
C ASP A 222 12.15 11.44 -6.26
N LEU A 223 12.95 11.84 -7.23
CA LEU A 223 12.90 11.35 -8.60
C LEU A 223 14.18 10.62 -8.99
N LEU A 224 14.01 9.42 -9.55
CA LEU A 224 15.10 8.61 -10.07
C LEU A 224 14.94 8.40 -11.58
N THR A 225 16.07 8.44 -12.28
CA THR A 225 16.14 8.10 -13.71
C THR A 225 16.65 6.68 -13.96
N ASP A 226 17.30 6.06 -12.96
CA ASP A 226 17.90 4.73 -13.06
C ASP A 226 17.56 3.89 -11.82
N PRO A 227 16.40 3.22 -11.81
CA PRO A 227 16.00 2.36 -10.70
C PRO A 227 16.77 1.01 -10.74
N PRO A 228 16.96 0.35 -9.59
CA PRO A 228 17.62 -0.96 -9.53
C PRO A 228 16.99 -2.05 -10.42
N ILE A 229 15.67 -2.03 -10.54
CA ILE A 229 14.90 -2.91 -11.43
C ILE A 229 13.72 -2.16 -12.05
N PRO A 230 13.19 -2.61 -13.21
CA PRO A 230 11.94 -2.10 -13.74
C PRO A 230 10.75 -2.49 -12.85
N GLY A 231 9.68 -1.70 -12.90
CA GLY A 231 8.43 -2.00 -12.18
C GLY A 231 8.39 -1.50 -10.74
N VAL A 232 7.27 -1.78 -10.06
CA VAL A 232 7.08 -1.42 -8.64
C VAL A 232 7.93 -2.32 -7.77
N HIS A 233 8.70 -1.72 -6.86
CA HIS A 233 9.55 -2.44 -5.92
C HIS A 233 9.83 -1.59 -4.67
N ALA A 234 10.34 -2.21 -3.62
CA ALA A 234 10.63 -1.50 -2.38
C ALA A 234 11.92 -1.97 -1.72
N VAL A 235 12.52 -1.07 -0.94
CA VAL A 235 13.55 -1.36 0.05
C VAL A 235 12.95 -1.03 1.41
N THR A 236 12.79 -2.01 2.27
CA THR A 236 12.26 -1.87 3.62
C THR A 236 13.39 -1.99 4.64
N PRO A 237 13.14 -1.72 5.93
CA PRO A 237 14.14 -1.97 6.97
C PRO A 237 14.61 -3.44 7.04
N THR A 238 13.78 -4.39 6.60
CA THR A 238 14.04 -5.83 6.70
C THR A 238 14.65 -6.42 5.42
N GLY A 239 14.35 -5.86 4.25
CA GLY A 239 14.85 -6.41 3.00
C GLY A 239 14.44 -5.66 1.75
N ARG A 240 14.69 -6.30 0.61
CA ARG A 240 14.20 -5.87 -0.71
C ARG A 240 12.92 -6.62 -1.03
N ILE A 241 11.99 -5.92 -1.68
CA ILE A 241 10.68 -6.44 -2.02
C ILE A 241 10.39 -6.19 -3.49
N THR A 242 9.90 -7.23 -4.15
CA THR A 242 9.31 -7.15 -5.49
C THR A 242 7.89 -7.67 -5.45
N PHE A 243 7.07 -7.22 -6.39
CA PHE A 243 5.63 -7.46 -6.39
C PHE A 243 5.17 -8.13 -7.67
N GLY A 244 4.14 -8.95 -7.55
CA GLY A 244 3.31 -9.39 -8.67
C GLY A 244 1.85 -9.20 -8.31
N PHE A 245 1.07 -8.74 -9.29
CA PHE A 245 -0.35 -8.42 -9.14
C PHE A 245 -1.13 -8.99 -10.32
N ASP A 246 -1.94 -10.02 -10.06
CA ASP A 246 -2.74 -10.69 -11.08
C ASP A 246 -4.01 -11.32 -10.45
N PRO A 247 -5.12 -11.47 -11.18
CA PRO A 247 -6.26 -12.28 -10.73
C PRO A 247 -5.92 -13.74 -10.42
N ASP A 248 -4.83 -14.27 -10.96
CA ASP A 248 -4.27 -15.58 -10.66
C ASP A 248 -3.03 -15.47 -9.76
N LEU A 249 -3.10 -16.07 -8.56
CA LEU A 249 -1.98 -16.06 -7.61
C LEU A 249 -0.72 -16.75 -8.15
N ASP A 250 -0.86 -17.74 -9.04
CA ASP A 250 0.30 -18.43 -9.61
C ASP A 250 1.08 -17.50 -10.56
N ILE A 251 0.36 -16.65 -11.30
CA ILE A 251 0.96 -15.61 -12.17
C ILE A 251 1.59 -14.52 -11.30
N ALA A 252 0.85 -13.99 -10.31
CA ALA A 252 1.38 -12.99 -9.39
C ALA A 252 2.65 -13.47 -8.66
N MET A 253 2.68 -14.74 -8.24
CA MET A 253 3.85 -15.35 -7.62
C MET A 253 5.04 -15.40 -8.59
N ALA A 254 4.81 -15.86 -9.83
CA ALA A 254 5.85 -15.95 -10.84
C ALA A 254 6.44 -14.57 -11.16
N ASP A 255 5.60 -13.55 -11.30
CA ASP A 255 6.03 -12.17 -11.59
C ASP A 255 6.84 -11.57 -10.44
N ALA A 256 6.37 -11.74 -9.19
CA ALA A 256 7.09 -11.28 -8.00
C ALA A 256 8.48 -11.93 -7.92
N LEU A 257 8.55 -13.25 -8.13
CA LEU A 257 9.82 -13.98 -8.13
C LEU A 257 10.72 -13.53 -9.29
N ASP A 258 10.20 -13.40 -10.50
CA ASP A 258 10.99 -13.03 -11.68
C ASP A 258 11.66 -11.66 -11.52
N ALA A 259 10.92 -10.69 -10.97
CA ALA A 259 11.45 -9.39 -10.63
C ALA A 259 12.55 -9.48 -9.55
N MET A 260 12.38 -10.33 -8.53
CA MET A 260 13.42 -10.56 -7.52
C MET A 260 14.66 -11.20 -8.13
N LEU A 261 14.50 -12.16 -9.04
CA LEU A 261 15.62 -12.78 -9.75
C LEU A 261 16.38 -11.74 -10.57
N CYS A 262 15.67 -10.86 -11.29
CA CYS A 262 16.30 -9.75 -12.00
C CYS A 262 17.15 -8.89 -11.05
N TRP A 263 16.64 -8.57 -9.86
CA TRP A 263 17.38 -7.80 -8.86
C TRP A 263 18.60 -8.58 -8.34
N MET A 264 18.45 -9.87 -8.04
CA MET A 264 19.54 -10.73 -7.57
C MET A 264 20.64 -10.92 -8.61
N GLN A 265 20.29 -10.99 -9.91
CA GLN A 265 21.28 -11.04 -10.99
C GLN A 265 22.17 -9.81 -10.98
N ASP A 266 21.59 -8.62 -10.77
CA ASP A 266 22.39 -7.39 -10.66
C ASP A 266 23.18 -7.32 -9.35
N LEU A 267 22.56 -7.62 -8.20
CA LEU A 267 23.22 -7.54 -6.89
C LEU A 267 24.42 -8.47 -6.75
N TYR A 268 24.25 -9.72 -7.22
CA TYR A 268 25.23 -10.79 -6.99
C TYR A 268 25.99 -11.18 -8.26
N LYS A 269 25.76 -10.48 -9.38
CA LYS A 269 26.38 -10.73 -10.68
C LYS A 269 26.25 -12.20 -11.11
N LEU A 270 25.03 -12.73 -10.96
CA LEU A 270 24.67 -14.11 -11.29
C LEU A 270 23.89 -14.20 -12.60
N GLU A 271 24.03 -15.33 -13.30
CA GLU A 271 23.05 -15.71 -14.33
C GLU A 271 21.71 -16.11 -13.69
N LYS A 272 20.60 -15.95 -14.43
CA LYS A 272 19.24 -16.17 -13.92
C LYS A 272 19.03 -17.54 -13.29
N GLY A 273 19.59 -18.60 -13.88
CA GLY A 273 19.50 -19.96 -13.33
C GLY A 273 20.20 -20.10 -11.97
N SER A 274 21.36 -19.49 -11.80
CA SER A 274 22.08 -19.46 -10.52
C SER A 274 21.38 -18.56 -9.49
N ALA A 275 20.82 -17.42 -9.94
CA ALA A 275 20.00 -16.57 -9.09
C ALA A 275 18.78 -17.32 -8.56
N LEU A 276 18.09 -18.10 -9.39
CA LEU A 276 16.96 -18.94 -8.97
C LEU A 276 17.39 -20.02 -7.97
N ALA A 277 18.50 -20.72 -8.26
CA ALA A 277 19.02 -21.74 -7.35
C ALA A 277 19.38 -21.16 -5.97
N LEU A 278 19.97 -19.96 -5.93
CA LEU A 278 20.24 -19.25 -4.68
C LEU A 278 18.94 -18.79 -4.00
N ALA A 279 18.02 -18.16 -4.76
CA ALA A 279 16.75 -17.63 -4.27
C ALA A 279 15.94 -18.68 -3.52
N SER A 280 15.97 -19.95 -3.96
CA SER A 280 15.31 -21.07 -3.29
C SER A 280 15.70 -21.25 -1.80
N SER A 281 16.81 -20.66 -1.34
CA SER A 281 17.28 -20.74 0.05
C SER A 281 17.15 -19.44 0.84
N VAL A 282 16.85 -18.32 0.17
CA VAL A 282 16.94 -16.97 0.78
C VAL A 282 15.80 -16.02 0.43
N VAL A 283 14.93 -16.38 -0.52
CA VAL A 283 13.78 -15.57 -0.91
C VAL A 283 12.51 -16.19 -0.35
N ASP A 284 11.76 -15.40 0.41
CA ASP A 284 10.41 -15.75 0.86
C ASP A 284 9.37 -15.20 -0.11
N LEU A 285 8.41 -16.03 -0.52
CA LEU A 285 7.22 -15.57 -1.24
C LEU A 285 6.04 -15.50 -0.27
N ARG A 286 5.38 -14.34 -0.23
CA ARG A 286 4.26 -14.07 0.67
C ARG A 286 3.07 -13.52 -0.09
N ILE A 287 1.87 -13.93 0.30
CA ILE A 287 0.64 -13.35 -0.23
C ILE A 287 0.50 -11.95 0.38
N THR A 288 0.48 -10.94 -0.46
CA THR A 288 0.27 -9.54 -0.04
C THR A 288 -1.19 -9.37 0.40
N GLN A 289 -2.13 -9.60 -0.52
CA GLN A 289 -3.58 -9.57 -0.29
C GLN A 289 -4.33 -10.47 -1.29
N VAL A 290 -5.53 -10.91 -0.91
CA VAL A 290 -6.50 -11.60 -1.78
C VAL A 290 -7.91 -10.96 -1.75
N ALA A 291 -7.96 -9.65 -1.52
CA ALA A 291 -9.18 -8.88 -1.28
C ALA A 291 -9.65 -8.05 -2.50
N ASN A 292 -8.74 -7.73 -3.43
CA ASN A 292 -8.89 -6.56 -4.31
C ASN A 292 -9.26 -6.83 -5.76
N VAL A 293 -9.91 -7.96 -6.05
CA VAL A 293 -10.18 -8.47 -7.41
C VAL A 293 -8.90 -8.93 -8.12
N THR A 294 -7.87 -8.10 -8.15
CA THR A 294 -6.48 -8.47 -8.47
C THR A 294 -5.79 -8.85 -7.17
N TRP A 295 -5.16 -10.02 -7.12
CA TRP A 295 -4.46 -10.52 -5.94
C TRP A 295 -2.98 -10.13 -5.98
N GLY A 296 -2.32 -10.16 -4.82
CA GLY A 296 -0.92 -9.76 -4.69
C GLY A 296 -0.05 -10.85 -4.08
N VAL A 297 1.13 -11.04 -4.66
CA VAL A 297 2.25 -11.77 -4.04
C VAL A 297 3.45 -10.83 -4.01
N HIS A 298 4.23 -10.89 -2.94
CA HIS A 298 5.51 -10.20 -2.85
C HIS A 298 6.63 -11.18 -2.50
N ALA A 299 7.78 -10.99 -3.13
CA ALA A 299 9.00 -11.71 -2.82
C ALA A 299 9.87 -10.86 -1.90
N VAL A 300 10.45 -11.46 -0.86
CA VAL A 300 11.29 -10.78 0.12
C VAL A 300 12.69 -11.38 0.10
N LEU A 301 13.69 -10.52 -0.08
CA LEU A 301 15.11 -10.86 0.11
C LEU A 301 15.66 -10.03 1.26
N ALA A 302 15.90 -10.66 2.41
CA ALA A 302 16.45 -9.97 3.58
C ALA A 302 17.85 -9.40 3.29
N HIS A 303 18.19 -8.26 3.89
CA HIS A 303 19.44 -7.54 3.62
C HIS A 303 20.71 -8.36 3.92
N ASP A 304 20.64 -9.24 4.90
CA ASP A 304 21.74 -10.08 5.37
C ASP A 304 21.63 -11.55 4.91
N ALA A 305 20.69 -11.85 4.00
CA ALA A 305 20.40 -13.21 3.56
C ALA A 305 21.56 -13.87 2.82
N VAL A 306 22.41 -13.08 2.15
CA VAL A 306 23.57 -13.57 1.38
C VAL A 306 24.83 -12.91 1.90
N ARG A 307 25.81 -13.72 2.30
CA ARG A 307 27.17 -13.27 2.64
C ARG A 307 28.15 -13.74 1.57
N ILE A 308 28.82 -12.80 0.92
CA ILE A 308 29.88 -13.09 -0.04
C ILE A 308 31.20 -13.16 0.75
N THR A 309 31.88 -14.29 0.71
CA THR A 309 33.20 -14.41 1.34
C THR A 309 34.26 -13.74 0.44
N GLY A 310 35.05 -12.81 1.00
CA GLY A 310 36.24 -12.28 0.34
C GLY A 310 36.12 -10.90 -0.33
N THR A 311 35.07 -10.13 -0.03
CA THR A 311 35.00 -8.66 -0.25
C THR A 311 35.38 -7.90 1.01
#